data_AF-A0A7J6V9A1-F1
#
_entry.id   AF-A0A7J6V9A1-F1
#
_cell.length_a   1.000
_cell.length_b   1.000
_cell.length_c   1.000
_cell.angle_alpha   90.00
_cell.angle_beta   90.00
_cell.angle_gamma   90.00
#
_symmetry.space_group_name_H-M   'P 1'
#
loop_
_entity.id
_entity.type
_entity.pdbx_description
1 polymer ?
#
loop_
_entity_poly.entity_id
_entity_poly.type
_entity_poly.pdbx_seq_one_letter_code
_entity_poly.pdbx_strand_id
1 'polypeptide(L)'
;MILSCAFAAQEPLRKTTYKLTKPLVGDDGKIYTCSERNLFAFESNGTIAWTIHLNYSCHVDVAPVSDGRGKIFFIAENRILKISPTNNGNSESTVEISNNWGELYSLSIRSPQFNWIQDVSAYDEHLIITPGNNGHLYVTVPVKALVFSLDVYTGNVLWQNDIGPLSTTDCSPVVDSN
;
A
#
# COMPACT_ATOMS: atom_id res chain seq x y z
N MET A 1 55.20 23.32 -28.44
CA MET A 1 54.18 23.48 -27.38
C MET A 1 52.83 23.47 -28.07
N ILE A 2 52.16 22.31 -28.13
CA ILE A 2 50.82 22.20 -28.73
C ILE A 2 49.89 21.88 -27.56
N LEU A 3 49.03 22.83 -27.20
CA LEU A 3 47.94 22.60 -26.25
C LEU A 3 46.88 21.74 -26.96
N SER A 4 46.68 20.51 -26.49
CA SER A 4 45.52 19.70 -26.82
C SER A 4 44.39 20.06 -25.85
N CYS A 5 43.28 20.62 -26.36
CA CYS A 5 42.06 20.72 -25.57
C CYS A 5 41.41 19.34 -25.49
N ALA A 6 41.32 18.78 -24.28
CA ALA A 6 40.50 17.62 -24.02
C ALA A 6 39.03 18.05 -24.00
N PHE A 7 38.20 17.44 -24.85
CA PHE A 7 36.76 17.57 -24.77
C PHE A 7 36.30 16.76 -23.55
N ALA A 8 35.83 17.43 -22.51
CA ALA A 8 35.15 16.76 -21.41
C ALA A 8 33.82 16.19 -21.95
N ALA A 9 33.68 14.87 -21.94
CA ALA A 9 32.42 14.23 -22.23
C ALA A 9 31.40 14.71 -21.18
N GLN A 10 30.37 15.44 -21.62
CA GLN A 10 29.24 15.76 -20.78
C GLN A 10 28.53 14.45 -20.44
N GLU A 11 28.51 14.05 -19.17
CA GLU A 11 27.70 12.92 -18.70
C GLU A 11 26.25 13.14 -19.16
N PRO A 12 25.55 12.12 -19.70
CA PRO A 12 24.16 12.29 -20.08
C PRO A 12 23.35 12.61 -18.84
N LEU A 13 22.75 13.80 -18.83
CA LEU A 13 21.73 14.22 -17.87
C LEU A 13 20.77 13.05 -17.67
N ARG A 14 20.76 12.44 -16.47
CA ARG A 14 19.79 11.40 -16.11
C ARG A 14 18.40 12.01 -16.30
N LYS A 15 17.77 11.72 -17.43
CA LYS A 15 16.38 12.06 -17.71
C LYS A 15 15.56 11.13 -16.82
N THR A 16 15.37 11.51 -15.56
CA THR A 16 14.42 10.83 -14.68
C THR A 16 13.09 10.86 -15.38
N THR A 17 12.69 9.72 -15.92
CA THR A 17 11.39 9.60 -16.58
C THR A 17 10.37 9.61 -15.44
N TYR A 18 9.76 10.75 -15.19
CA TYR A 18 8.69 10.89 -14.21
C TYR A 18 7.54 9.95 -14.62
N LYS A 19 7.43 8.81 -13.94
CA LYS A 19 6.45 7.77 -14.24
C LYS A 19 5.27 7.95 -13.29
N LEU A 20 4.10 8.23 -13.85
CA LEU A 20 2.85 8.26 -13.12
C LEU A 20 2.38 6.83 -12.84
N THR A 21 1.79 6.60 -11.67
CA THR A 21 1.02 5.39 -11.38
C THR A 21 -0.17 5.28 -12.33
N LYS A 22 -0.76 4.08 -12.44
CA LYS A 22 -2.10 3.95 -13.02
C LYS A 22 -3.08 4.88 -12.29
N PRO A 23 -3.91 5.66 -13.00
CA PRO A 23 -4.82 6.60 -12.36
C PRO A 23 -6.02 5.87 -11.73
N LEU A 24 -6.55 6.45 -10.66
CA LEU A 24 -7.83 6.10 -10.06
C LEU A 24 -8.82 7.22 -10.36
N VAL A 25 -9.99 6.87 -10.88
CA VAL A 25 -11.12 7.81 -10.99
C VAL A 25 -11.96 7.63 -9.73
N GLY A 26 -12.06 8.68 -8.91
CA GLY A 26 -12.90 8.68 -7.72
C GLY A 26 -14.36 8.94 -8.04
N ASP A 27 -15.25 8.55 -7.11
CA ASP A 27 -16.69 8.81 -7.22
C ASP A 27 -17.04 10.30 -7.17
N ASP A 28 -16.11 11.13 -6.69
CA ASP A 28 -16.18 12.59 -6.69
C ASP A 28 -15.86 13.22 -8.07
N GLY A 29 -15.55 12.39 -9.07
CA GLY A 29 -15.21 12.83 -10.42
C GLY A 29 -13.78 13.36 -10.56
N LYS A 30 -12.95 13.23 -9.50
CA LYS A 30 -11.53 13.59 -9.54
C LYS A 30 -10.69 12.40 -9.99
N ILE A 31 -9.54 12.70 -10.57
CA ILE A 31 -8.57 11.72 -11.03
C ILE A 31 -7.36 11.77 -10.10
N TYR A 32 -7.04 10.63 -9.50
CA TYR A 32 -5.96 10.48 -8.53
C TYR A 32 -4.79 9.73 -9.15
N THR A 33 -3.60 10.29 -9.03
CA THR A 33 -2.37 9.66 -9.53
C THR A 33 -1.20 10.05 -8.66
N CYS A 34 -0.21 9.16 -8.55
CA CYS A 34 1.03 9.44 -7.86
C CYS A 34 2.21 9.45 -8.82
N SER A 35 3.16 10.34 -8.58
CA SER A 35 4.48 10.34 -9.23
C SER A 35 5.54 10.56 -8.17
N GLU A 36 6.49 9.63 -8.10
CA GLU A 36 7.56 9.67 -7.10
C GLU A 36 6.99 9.83 -5.69
N ARG A 37 7.19 11.00 -5.07
CA ARG A 37 6.73 11.35 -3.72
C ARG A 37 5.52 12.28 -3.69
N ASN A 38 4.89 12.53 -4.84
CA ASN A 38 3.79 13.48 -4.94
C ASN A 38 2.52 12.76 -5.38
N LEU A 39 1.48 12.88 -4.57
CA LEU A 39 0.13 12.50 -4.97
C LEU A 39 -0.61 13.72 -5.50
N PHE A 40 -1.21 13.55 -6.67
CA PHE A 40 -1.98 14.56 -7.36
C PHE A 40 -3.45 14.15 -7.41
N ALA A 41 -4.32 15.12 -7.15
CA ALA A 41 -5.72 15.04 -7.52
C ALA A 41 -6.00 16.06 -8.62
N PHE A 42 -6.56 15.57 -9.71
CA PHE A 42 -6.99 16.37 -10.84
C PHE A 42 -8.51 16.49 -10.84
N GLU A 43 -9.01 17.67 -11.15
CA GLU A 43 -10.40 17.88 -11.52
C GLU A 43 -10.70 17.24 -12.88
N SER A 44 -11.98 16.98 -13.16
CA SER A 44 -12.42 16.44 -14.44
C SER A 44 -12.09 17.33 -15.65
N ASN A 45 -11.84 18.62 -15.40
CA ASN A 45 -11.38 19.58 -16.42
C ASN A 45 -9.85 19.56 -16.64
N GLY A 46 -9.12 18.71 -15.93
CA GLY A 46 -7.66 18.56 -16.02
C GLY A 46 -6.84 19.52 -15.15
N THR A 47 -7.48 20.40 -14.37
CA THR A 47 -6.77 21.26 -13.40
C THR A 47 -6.38 20.48 -12.15
N ILE A 48 -5.28 20.86 -11.48
CA ILE A 48 -4.87 20.22 -10.23
C ILE A 48 -5.74 20.79 -9.10
N ALA A 49 -6.53 19.92 -8.46
CA ALA A 49 -7.32 20.26 -7.28
C ALA A 49 -6.40 20.47 -6.07
N TRP A 50 -5.44 19.55 -5.88
CA TRP A 50 -4.43 19.63 -4.83
C TRP A 50 -3.27 18.67 -5.10
N THR A 51 -2.15 18.94 -4.42
CA THR A 51 -0.94 18.12 -4.42
C THR A 51 -0.53 17.83 -2.98
N ILE A 52 -0.25 16.57 -2.68
CA ILE A 52 0.27 16.15 -1.37
C ILE A 52 1.69 15.63 -1.57
N HIS A 53 2.63 16.22 -0.85
CA HIS A 53 3.98 15.69 -0.75
C HIS A 53 4.03 14.60 0.32
N LEU A 54 4.59 13.45 -0.04
CA LEU A 54 4.77 12.29 0.81
C LEU A 54 6.25 12.16 1.18
N ASN A 55 6.53 11.55 2.32
CA ASN A 55 7.90 11.19 2.69
C ASN A 55 8.39 9.90 1.98
N TYR A 56 7.49 9.19 1.31
CA TYR A 56 7.72 7.88 0.69
C TYR A 56 7.47 7.93 -0.81
N SER A 57 8.15 7.05 -1.57
CA SER A 57 7.93 6.92 -3.00
C SER A 57 6.76 5.97 -3.32
N CYS A 58 5.84 6.40 -4.16
CA CYS A 58 4.74 5.60 -4.64
C CYS A 58 5.19 4.42 -5.52
N HIS A 59 4.46 3.31 -5.41
CA HIS A 59 4.68 2.13 -6.22
C HIS A 59 3.99 2.27 -7.59
N VAL A 60 4.76 2.55 -8.64
CA VAL A 60 4.26 2.87 -9.99
C VAL A 60 3.37 1.80 -10.64
N ASP A 61 3.54 0.53 -10.28
CA ASP A 61 2.81 -0.57 -10.95
C ASP A 61 1.43 -0.86 -10.34
N VAL A 62 1.13 -0.29 -9.17
CA VAL A 62 -0.12 -0.51 -8.43
C VAL A 62 -1.00 0.73 -8.58
N ALA A 63 -2.25 0.52 -8.99
CA ALA A 63 -3.24 1.60 -9.05
C ALA A 63 -3.74 1.94 -7.64
N PRO A 64 -4.00 3.22 -7.33
CA PRO A 64 -4.75 3.58 -6.14
C PRO A 64 -6.15 2.95 -6.17
N VAL A 65 -6.71 2.66 -5.00
CA VAL A 65 -8.02 2.02 -4.84
C VAL A 65 -8.91 2.92 -3.97
N SER A 66 -10.16 3.12 -4.37
CA SER A 66 -11.16 3.80 -3.54
C SER A 66 -11.99 2.81 -2.72
N ASP A 67 -12.39 3.18 -1.50
CA ASP A 67 -13.35 2.43 -0.69
C ASP A 67 -14.82 2.77 -0.99
N GLY A 68 -15.10 3.64 -1.97
CA GLY A 68 -16.46 4.09 -2.28
C GLY A 68 -17.11 4.96 -1.21
N ARG A 69 -16.40 5.25 -0.11
CA ARG A 69 -16.81 6.17 0.97
C ARG A 69 -15.96 7.45 0.96
N GLY A 70 -15.27 7.70 -0.16
CA GLY A 70 -14.42 8.87 -0.35
C GLY A 70 -13.03 8.75 0.24
N LYS A 71 -12.53 7.54 0.55
CA LYS A 71 -11.13 7.32 0.98
C LYS A 71 -10.37 6.55 -0.07
N ILE A 72 -9.08 6.84 -0.16
CA ILE A 72 -8.21 6.34 -1.23
C ILE A 72 -7.02 5.64 -0.59
N PHE A 73 -6.73 4.45 -1.06
CA PHE A 73 -5.61 3.62 -0.62
C PHE A 73 -4.60 3.52 -1.76
N PHE A 74 -3.32 3.62 -1.44
CA PHE A 74 -2.23 3.44 -2.39
C PHE A 74 -1.02 2.82 -1.69
N ILE A 75 -0.16 2.19 -2.48
CA ILE A 75 1.04 1.55 -1.96
C ILE A 75 2.22 2.48 -2.23
N ALA A 76 2.98 2.78 -1.17
CA ALA A 76 4.24 3.52 -1.26
C ALA A 76 5.34 2.68 -0.59
N GLU A 77 6.39 2.38 -1.35
CA GLU A 77 7.43 1.42 -0.94
C GLU A 77 6.83 0.10 -0.48
N ASN A 78 6.90 -0.20 0.83
CA ASN A 78 6.32 -1.40 1.45
C ASN A 78 5.20 -1.06 2.45
N ARG A 79 4.52 0.07 2.23
CA ARG A 79 3.52 0.66 3.13
C ARG A 79 2.22 0.89 2.38
N ILE A 80 1.10 0.67 3.06
CA ILE A 80 -0.24 1.00 2.54
C ILE A 80 -0.63 2.34 3.14
N LEU A 81 -0.80 3.35 2.28
CA LEU A 81 -1.20 4.68 2.70
C LEU A 81 -2.67 4.89 2.34
N LYS A 82 -3.45 5.35 3.32
CA LYS A 82 -4.85 5.73 3.16
C LYS A 82 -4.94 7.23 3.25
N ILE A 83 -5.56 7.89 2.29
CA ILE A 83 -5.86 9.32 2.31
C ILE A 83 -7.37 9.52 2.36
N SER A 84 -7.81 10.42 3.22
CA SER A 84 -9.16 10.98 3.20
C SER A 84 -9.08 12.37 2.57
N PRO A 85 -9.29 12.51 1.25
CA PRO A 85 -9.28 13.80 0.60
C PRO A 85 -10.46 14.65 1.09
N THR A 86 -10.20 15.88 1.53
CA THR A 86 -11.27 16.88 1.70
C THR A 86 -11.29 17.80 0.50
N ASN A 87 -12.47 18.38 0.22
CA ASN A 87 -12.65 19.33 -0.88
C ASN A 87 -11.73 20.56 -0.80
N ASN A 88 -11.16 20.87 0.37
CA ASN A 88 -10.39 22.08 0.61
C ASN A 88 -8.86 21.85 0.46
N GLY A 89 -8.43 20.76 -0.16
CA GLY A 89 -7.00 20.44 -0.34
C GLY A 89 -6.29 19.97 0.94
N ASN A 90 -7.04 19.80 2.04
CA ASN A 90 -6.54 19.22 3.28
C ASN A 90 -6.88 17.73 3.33
N SER A 91 -5.89 16.85 3.32
CA SER A 91 -6.09 15.45 3.72
C SER A 91 -6.27 15.40 5.24
N GLU A 92 -7.51 15.38 5.73
CA GLU A 92 -7.80 15.47 7.17
C GLU A 92 -7.42 14.21 7.95
N SER A 93 -7.25 13.07 7.28
CA SER A 93 -6.87 11.83 7.95
C SER A 93 -6.16 10.93 6.98
N THR A 94 -4.84 10.92 7.06
CA THR A 94 -4.01 10.02 6.29
C THR A 94 -3.52 8.91 7.21
N VAL A 95 -3.98 7.68 7.01
CA VAL A 95 -3.60 6.53 7.82
C VAL A 95 -2.57 5.69 7.06
N GLU A 96 -1.37 5.56 7.59
CA GLU A 96 -0.35 4.65 7.09
C GLU A 96 -0.47 3.30 7.81
N ILE A 97 -0.55 2.22 7.04
CA ILE A 97 -0.46 0.85 7.51
C ILE A 97 0.89 0.27 7.07
N SER A 98 1.72 -0.02 8.06
CA SER A 98 3.08 -0.54 7.85
C SER A 98 3.26 -1.88 8.58
N ASN A 99 3.99 -2.81 7.95
CA ASN A 99 4.43 -4.05 8.56
C ASN A 99 5.90 -3.93 8.98
N ASN A 100 6.21 -4.27 10.23
CA ASN A 100 7.57 -4.45 10.71
C ASN A 100 7.66 -5.81 11.41
N TRP A 101 8.09 -6.86 10.70
CA TRP A 101 8.26 -8.22 11.27
C TRP A 101 7.04 -8.76 12.03
N GLY A 102 5.84 -8.49 11.53
CA GLY A 102 4.61 -8.95 12.16
C GLY A 102 3.96 -7.95 13.12
N GLU A 103 4.53 -6.75 13.28
CA GLU A 103 3.82 -5.64 13.92
C GLU A 103 3.17 -4.77 12.85
N LEU A 104 1.84 -4.65 12.92
CA LEU A 104 1.05 -3.77 12.08
C LEU A 104 0.80 -2.46 12.81
N TYR A 105 1.16 -1.35 12.18
CA TYR A 105 0.90 -0.03 12.75
C TYR A 105 -0.04 0.74 11.88
N SER A 106 -0.93 1.49 12.51
CA SER A 106 -1.68 2.56 11.89
C SER A 106 -1.13 3.89 12.38
N LEU A 107 -0.60 4.71 11.49
CA LEU A 107 0.02 6.00 11.79
C LEU A 107 -0.73 7.13 11.10
N SER A 108 -0.88 8.27 11.76
CA SER A 108 -1.30 9.49 11.05
C SER A 108 -0.09 10.08 10.30
N ILE A 109 -0.25 10.43 9.01
CA ILE A 109 0.86 11.03 8.25
C ILE A 109 1.09 12.50 8.62
N ARG A 110 0.04 13.21 9.09
CA ARG A 110 0.16 14.62 9.49
C ARG A 110 0.60 14.81 10.93
N SER A 111 0.26 13.87 11.79
CA SER A 111 0.70 13.82 13.19
C SER A 111 1.37 12.47 13.39
N PRO A 112 2.68 12.40 13.71
CA PRO A 112 3.42 11.14 13.89
C PRO A 112 2.98 10.43 15.18
N GLN A 113 1.70 10.11 15.27
CA GLN A 113 1.03 9.43 16.35
C GLN A 113 0.47 8.13 15.79
N PHE A 114 0.64 7.07 16.58
CA PHE A 114 -0.01 5.80 16.32
C PHE A 114 -1.51 5.96 16.58
N ASN A 115 -2.34 5.62 15.60
CA ASN A 115 -3.76 5.44 15.80
C ASN A 115 -4.01 4.11 16.51
N TRP A 116 -3.31 3.06 16.08
CA TRP A 116 -3.31 1.74 16.72
C TRP A 116 -2.05 0.96 16.34
N ILE A 117 -1.73 -0.02 17.18
CA ILE A 117 -0.66 -1.00 16.97
C ILE A 117 -1.27 -2.38 17.18
N GLN A 118 -1.08 -3.26 16.22
CA GLN A 118 -1.57 -4.63 16.25
C GLN A 118 -0.39 -5.57 16.07
N ASP A 119 0.00 -6.24 17.15
CA ASP A 119 1.01 -7.29 17.10
C ASP A 119 0.37 -8.57 16.57
N VAL A 120 0.90 -9.05 15.45
CA VAL A 120 0.56 -10.33 14.81
C VAL A 120 1.81 -11.17 14.55
N SER A 121 2.94 -10.79 15.14
CA SER A 121 4.22 -11.52 15.08
C SER A 121 4.13 -12.90 15.73
N ALA A 122 3.18 -13.09 16.65
CA ALA A 122 2.85 -14.38 17.25
C ALA A 122 2.43 -15.44 16.23
N TYR A 123 1.93 -15.05 15.04
CA TYR A 123 1.52 -15.98 14.00
C TYR A 123 2.67 -16.30 13.05
N ASP A 124 3.29 -15.28 12.47
CA ASP A 124 4.50 -15.33 11.63
C ASP A 124 5.02 -13.90 11.40
N GLU A 125 6.27 -13.77 10.95
CA GLU A 125 6.86 -12.48 10.54
C GLU A 125 6.57 -12.16 9.05
N HIS A 126 6.35 -13.19 8.22
CA HIS A 126 6.06 -13.10 6.78
C HIS A 126 4.55 -13.07 6.53
N LEU A 127 4.00 -11.85 6.49
CA LEU A 127 2.57 -11.60 6.32
C LEU A 127 2.30 -10.87 5.01
N ILE A 128 1.17 -11.17 4.38
CA ILE A 128 0.65 -10.44 3.23
C ILE A 128 -0.53 -9.59 3.70
N ILE A 129 -0.47 -8.29 3.45
CA ILE A 129 -1.51 -7.34 3.85
C ILE A 129 -2.22 -6.85 2.60
N THR A 130 -3.54 -7.00 2.56
CA THR A 130 -4.39 -6.59 1.44
C THR A 130 -5.47 -5.64 1.95
N PRO A 131 -5.51 -4.37 1.50
CA PRO A 131 -6.57 -3.44 1.87
C PRO A 131 -7.88 -3.79 1.16
N GLY A 132 -8.96 -3.90 1.90
CA GLY A 132 -10.32 -4.09 1.40
C GLY A 132 -11.03 -2.75 1.18
N ASN A 133 -11.85 -2.68 0.13
CA ASN A 133 -12.72 -1.53 -0.16
C ASN A 133 -13.93 -1.41 0.80
N ASN A 134 -14.10 -2.35 1.73
CA ASN A 134 -15.16 -2.38 2.74
C ASN A 134 -14.71 -1.83 4.10
N GLY A 135 -13.51 -1.25 4.20
CA GLY A 135 -12.93 -0.79 5.46
C GLY A 135 -12.25 -1.90 6.27
N HIS A 136 -12.10 -3.09 5.68
CA HIS A 136 -11.36 -4.20 6.25
C HIS A 136 -9.91 -4.18 5.75
N LEU A 137 -8.99 -4.66 6.58
CA LEU A 137 -7.62 -4.99 6.21
C LEU A 137 -7.46 -6.50 6.32
N TYR A 138 -7.21 -7.17 5.20
CA TYR A 138 -7.01 -8.61 5.20
C TYR A 138 -5.53 -8.92 5.41
N VAL A 139 -5.24 -9.75 6.41
CA VAL A 139 -3.89 -10.23 6.69
C VAL A 139 -3.88 -11.72 6.43
N THR A 140 -2.97 -12.15 5.56
CA THR A 140 -2.77 -13.56 5.23
C THR A 140 -1.42 -13.99 5.77
N VAL A 141 -1.40 -15.12 6.46
CA VAL A 141 -0.21 -15.78 7.02
C VAL A 141 -0.02 -17.08 6.26
N PRO A 142 0.76 -17.10 5.17
CA PRO A 142 0.84 -18.26 4.29
C PRO A 142 1.32 -19.52 5.00
N VAL A 143 2.33 -19.39 5.88
CA VAL A 143 2.93 -20.51 6.62
C VAL A 143 1.94 -21.20 7.56
N LYS A 144 0.98 -20.45 8.10
CA LYS A 144 -0.03 -20.94 9.03
C LYS A 144 -1.37 -21.25 8.35
N ALA A 145 -1.48 -21.02 7.04
CA ALA A 145 -2.75 -21.04 6.32
C ALA A 145 -3.86 -20.21 7.02
N LEU A 146 -3.45 -19.15 7.71
CA LEU A 146 -4.35 -18.30 8.49
C LEU A 146 -4.68 -17.05 7.68
N VAL A 147 -5.95 -16.69 7.64
CA VAL A 147 -6.40 -15.40 7.13
C VAL A 147 -7.28 -14.73 8.16
N PHE A 148 -7.05 -13.45 8.42
CA PHE A 148 -7.87 -12.67 9.32
C PHE A 148 -8.10 -11.28 8.77
N SER A 149 -9.16 -10.65 9.26
CA SER A 149 -9.55 -9.31 8.90
C SER A 149 -9.45 -8.40 10.11
N LEU A 150 -8.84 -7.24 9.91
CA LEU A 150 -8.82 -6.14 10.87
C LEU A 150 -9.74 -5.01 10.42
N ASP A 151 -10.33 -4.30 11.37
CA ASP A 151 -10.95 -3.00 11.09
C ASP A 151 -9.84 -1.95 10.91
N VAL A 152 -9.84 -1.25 9.78
CA VAL A 152 -8.78 -0.29 9.42
C VAL A 152 -8.70 0.88 10.41
N TYR A 153 -9.79 1.23 11.09
CA TYR A 153 -9.86 2.42 11.96
C TYR A 153 -9.38 2.14 13.37
N THR A 154 -9.71 0.95 13.89
CA THR A 154 -9.46 0.57 15.28
C THR A 154 -8.32 -0.43 15.43
N GLY A 155 -7.96 -1.15 14.36
CA GLY A 155 -6.99 -2.25 14.42
C GLY A 155 -7.57 -3.55 14.97
N ASN A 156 -8.85 -3.57 15.34
CA ASN A 156 -9.48 -4.73 15.96
C ASN A 156 -9.65 -5.87 14.97
N VAL A 157 -9.39 -7.09 15.42
CA VAL A 157 -9.71 -8.31 14.67
C VAL A 157 -11.22 -8.45 14.55
N LEU A 158 -11.73 -8.44 13.32
CA LEU A 158 -13.15 -8.62 13.00
C LEU A 158 -13.51 -10.10 12.87
N TRP A 159 -12.63 -10.87 12.22
CA TRP A 159 -12.76 -12.31 12.08
C TRP A 159 -11.41 -12.93 11.78
N GLN A 160 -11.27 -14.23 12.08
CA GLN A 160 -10.14 -15.07 11.65
C GLN A 160 -10.65 -16.40 11.12
N ASN A 161 -9.96 -16.96 10.14
CA ASN A 161 -10.21 -18.28 9.59
C ASN A 161 -8.88 -19.01 9.40
N ASP A 162 -8.82 -20.22 9.92
CA ASP A 162 -7.73 -21.17 9.68
C ASP A 162 -8.17 -22.07 8.51
N ILE A 163 -7.42 -22.00 7.42
CA ILE A 163 -7.65 -22.83 6.23
C ILE A 163 -6.85 -24.14 6.34
N GLY A 164 -6.01 -24.25 7.37
CA GLY A 164 -5.20 -25.40 7.72
C GLY A 164 -4.08 -25.68 6.71
N PRO A 165 -3.05 -26.45 7.08
CA PRO A 165 -2.43 -27.30 6.07
C PRO A 165 -3.51 -28.26 5.56
N LEU A 166 -3.52 -28.52 4.24
CA LEU A 166 -4.19 -29.72 3.73
C LEU A 166 -3.68 -30.90 4.57
N SER A 167 -4.52 -31.47 5.41
CA SER A 167 -4.10 -32.58 6.27
C SER A 167 -3.60 -33.71 5.38
N THR A 168 -2.33 -34.05 5.48
CA THR A 168 -1.77 -35.23 4.80
C THR A 168 -2.01 -36.52 5.58
N THR A 169 -2.89 -36.53 6.59
CA THR A 169 -3.05 -37.70 7.46
C THR A 169 -3.87 -38.85 6.90
N ASP A 170 -4.44 -38.78 5.69
CA ASP A 170 -5.23 -39.89 5.10
C ASP A 170 -4.70 -40.37 3.74
N CYS A 171 -3.38 -40.48 3.57
CA CYS A 171 -2.81 -41.23 2.45
C CYS A 171 -1.83 -42.29 2.95
N SER A 172 -2.37 -43.35 3.56
CA SER A 172 -1.66 -44.63 3.58
C SER A 172 -2.13 -45.44 2.36
N PRO A 173 -1.25 -45.81 1.42
CA PRO A 173 -1.63 -46.72 0.35
C PRO A 173 -1.93 -48.10 0.96
N VAL A 174 -3.16 -48.59 0.76
CA VAL A 174 -3.50 -49.97 1.09
C VAL A 174 -2.83 -50.87 0.05
N VAL A 175 -1.81 -51.62 0.48
CA VAL A 175 -1.21 -52.68 -0.32
C VAL A 175 -2.12 -53.90 -0.19
N ASP A 176 -2.97 -54.14 -1.19
CA ASP A 176 -3.63 -55.43 -1.32
C ASP A 176 -2.58 -56.49 -1.64
N SER A 177 -2.48 -57.48 -0.74
CA SER A 177 -1.62 -58.64 -0.90
C SER A 177 -2.33 -59.66 -1.80
N ASN A 178 -1.69 -60.00 -2.92
CA ASN A 178 -2.20 -60.95 -3.91
C ASN A 178 -1.78 -62.38 -3.58
#